data_AF-A0A9E1IZB8-F1
#
_entry.id   AF-A0A9E1IZB8-F1
#
_cell.length_a   1.000
_cell.length_b   1.000
_cell.length_c   1.000
_cell.angle_alpha   90.00
_cell.angle_beta   90.00
_cell.angle_gamma   90.00
#
_symmetry.space_group_name_H-M   'P 1'
#
loop_
_entity.id
_entity.type
_entity.pdbx_description
1 polymer ?
#
loop_
_entity_poly.entity_id
_entity_poly.type
_entity_poly.pdbx_seq_one_letter_code
_entity_poly.pdbx_strand_id
1 'polypeptide(L)'
;MLVFKKNIYEKNNCPNPENGIQHHLDPYDFIFRSLTTDREIFNGLQQLPQQESQNHFNTLFPHASRFGSVSLLNTFSRSLLEGLVSRNQWYSMNAYHMTYLFDSLHGTYEEYSYLETEERKEMFPDLQGEIIDFDHFLDNYFFGTAFLMNAERYNNMSAEEKKHLKLTDPCLFGVVNRLIPDGEETQCKASSETPYSS
;
A
#
# COMPACT_ATOMS: atom_id res chain seq x y z
N MET A 1 6.40 -6.89 -11.56
CA MET A 1 5.45 -5.78 -11.62
C MET A 1 4.26 -6.10 -10.72
N LEU A 2 3.89 -5.20 -9.81
CA LEU A 2 2.71 -5.34 -8.96
C LEU A 2 1.45 -4.92 -9.72
N VAL A 3 0.36 -5.64 -9.48
CA VAL A 3 -0.95 -5.32 -10.07
C VAL A 3 -1.70 -4.34 -9.17
N PHE A 4 -2.09 -3.21 -9.76
CA PHE A 4 -2.90 -2.14 -9.20
C PHE A 4 -4.15 -1.94 -10.07
N LYS A 5 -5.06 -1.08 -9.65
CA LYS A 5 -6.27 -0.73 -10.43
C LYS A 5 -5.93 -0.01 -11.74
N LYS A 6 -4.93 0.87 -11.72
CA LYS A 6 -4.36 1.54 -12.90
C LYS A 6 -2.89 1.18 -13.04
N ASN A 7 -2.39 1.18 -14.27
CA ASN A 7 -1.00 0.87 -14.54
C ASN A 7 -0.07 1.95 -13.98
N ILE A 8 0.71 1.63 -12.95
CA ILE A 8 1.69 2.53 -12.35
C ILE A 8 3.00 2.60 -13.14
N TYR A 9 3.22 1.68 -14.09
CA TYR A 9 4.49 1.55 -14.84
C TYR A 9 4.53 2.38 -16.12
N GLU A 10 3.37 2.84 -16.58
CA GLU A 10 3.25 3.69 -17.75
C GLU A 10 3.23 5.15 -17.33
N LYS A 11 4.10 5.96 -17.92
CA LYS A 11 4.00 7.41 -17.81
C LYS A 11 2.78 7.85 -18.62
N ASN A 12 1.75 8.35 -17.93
CA ASN A 12 0.57 8.91 -18.58
C ASN A 12 0.99 10.09 -19.48
N ASN A 13 1.22 9.82 -20.76
CA ASN A 13 1.56 10.85 -21.75
C ASN A 13 0.33 11.64 -22.23
N CYS A 14 -0.87 11.34 -21.74
CA CYS A 14 -2.10 12.02 -22.13
C CYS A 14 -2.81 12.59 -20.88
N PRO A 15 -2.87 13.93 -20.74
CA PRO A 15 -3.70 14.55 -19.72
C PRO A 15 -5.16 14.37 -20.13
N ASN A 16 -5.86 13.46 -19.48
CA ASN A 16 -7.32 13.36 -19.63
C ASN A 16 -7.96 14.40 -18.69
N PRO A 17 -8.67 15.41 -19.19
CA PRO A 17 -9.16 16.54 -18.39
C PRO A 17 -10.24 16.19 -17.36
N GLU A 18 -10.71 14.93 -17.32
CA GLU A 18 -11.66 14.43 -16.32
C GLU A 18 -10.99 13.83 -15.06
N ASN A 19 -9.67 13.64 -15.06
CA ASN A 19 -8.93 13.18 -13.88
C ASN A 19 -8.53 14.41 -13.04
N GLY A 20 -9.10 14.54 -11.84
CA GLY A 20 -8.84 15.66 -10.93
C GLY A 20 -7.37 16.00 -10.72
N ILE A 21 -6.99 17.20 -11.15
CA ILE A 21 -6.01 18.19 -10.66
C ILE A 21 -4.58 17.76 -10.27
N GLN A 22 -4.28 16.61 -9.66
CA GLN A 22 -2.89 16.28 -9.32
C GLN A 22 -2.20 15.49 -10.44
N HIS A 23 -1.75 16.23 -11.45
CA HIS A 23 -1.19 15.66 -12.67
C HIS A 23 0.27 15.19 -12.57
N HIS A 24 0.92 15.35 -11.41
CA HIS A 24 2.38 15.27 -11.30
C HIS A 24 2.95 14.20 -10.37
N LEU A 25 2.14 13.56 -9.51
CA LEU A 25 2.65 12.47 -8.69
C LEU A 25 2.88 11.23 -9.56
N ASP A 26 4.14 10.83 -9.73
CA ASP A 26 4.46 9.53 -10.31
C ASP A 26 4.10 8.43 -9.29
N PRO A 27 3.10 7.58 -9.58
CA PRO A 27 2.66 6.58 -8.62
C PRO A 27 3.71 5.50 -8.37
N TYR A 28 4.55 5.19 -9.36
CA TYR A 28 5.64 4.24 -9.19
C TYR A 28 6.70 4.83 -8.26
N ASP A 29 7.08 6.09 -8.44
CA ASP A 29 8.08 6.74 -7.59
C ASP A 29 7.58 6.86 -6.13
N PHE A 30 6.30 7.21 -5.93
CA PHE A 30 5.70 7.27 -4.60
C PHE A 30 5.80 5.92 -3.88
N ILE A 31 5.34 4.84 -4.52
CA ILE A 31 5.39 3.49 -3.95
C ILE A 31 6.84 3.03 -3.73
N PHE A 32 7.72 3.30 -4.70
CA PHE A 32 9.12 2.89 -4.63
C PHE A 32 9.84 3.53 -3.45
N ARG A 33 9.64 4.84 -3.24
CA ARG A 33 10.22 5.56 -2.10
C ARG A 33 9.68 5.06 -0.77
N SER A 34 8.36 4.92 -0.63
CA SER A 34 7.74 4.38 0.60
C SER A 34 8.31 3.01 0.98
N LEU A 35 8.36 2.08 0.03
CA LEU A 35 8.91 0.74 0.29
C LEU A 35 10.42 0.74 0.55
N THR A 36 11.17 1.69 -0.02
CA THR A 36 12.61 1.84 0.23
C THR A 36 12.86 2.40 1.63
N THR A 37 12.13 3.43 2.04
CA THR A 37 12.18 3.98 3.41
C THR A 37 11.84 2.92 4.44
N ASP A 38 10.85 2.07 4.18
CA ASP A 38 10.50 0.95 5.06
C ASP A 38 11.68 -0.01 5.29
N ARG A 39 12.58 -0.19 4.31
CA ARG A 39 13.79 -1.02 4.50
C ARG A 39 14.66 -0.46 5.63
N GLU A 40 14.82 0.86 5.67
CA GLU A 40 15.59 1.56 6.70
C GLU A 40 14.89 1.49 8.05
N ILE A 41 13.56 1.67 8.07
CA ILE A 41 12.73 1.52 9.26
C ILE A 41 12.92 0.12 9.87
N PHE A 42 12.78 -0.95 9.09
CA PHE A 42 12.93 -2.30 9.61
C PHE A 42 14.34 -2.59 10.12
N ASN A 43 15.37 -2.03 9.48
CA ASN A 43 16.74 -2.13 9.99
C ASN A 43 16.89 -1.39 11.33
N GLY A 44 16.30 -0.20 11.47
CA GLY A 44 16.30 0.57 12.71
C GLY A 44 15.57 -0.14 13.85
N LEU A 45 14.38 -0.69 13.57
CA LEU A 45 13.58 -1.44 14.55
C LEU A 45 14.31 -2.65 15.14
N GLN A 46 15.21 -3.28 14.38
CA GLN A 46 16.01 -4.42 14.84
C GLN A 46 17.11 -4.03 15.84
N GLN A 47 17.53 -2.75 15.87
CA GLN A 47 18.56 -2.26 16.78
C GLN A 47 17.99 -1.79 18.12
N LEU A 48 16.68 -1.63 18.22
CA LEU A 48 16.01 -1.14 19.42
C LEU A 48 15.70 -2.28 20.41
N PRO A 49 15.61 -1.98 21.71
CA PRO A 49 15.03 -2.89 22.70
C PRO A 49 13.63 -3.35 22.27
N GLN A 50 13.27 -4.61 22.55
CA GLN A 50 12.05 -5.25 22.04
C GLN A 50 10.77 -4.45 22.29
N GLN A 51 10.60 -3.88 23.50
CA GLN A 51 9.40 -3.13 23.85
C GLN A 51 9.31 -1.79 23.10
N GLU A 52 10.43 -1.10 22.94
CA GLU A 52 10.50 0.15 22.18
C GLU A 52 10.27 -0.10 20.68
N SER A 53 10.92 -1.15 20.15
CA SER A 53 10.72 -1.64 18.78
C SER A 53 9.24 -1.92 18.49
N GLN A 54 8.56 -2.62 19.40
CA GLN A 54 7.13 -2.94 19.23
C GLN A 54 6.24 -1.68 19.27
N ASN A 55 6.55 -0.72 20.14
CA ASN A 55 5.79 0.53 20.22
C ASN A 55 5.96 1.36 18.94
N HIS A 56 7.20 1.55 18.47
CA HIS A 56 7.46 2.25 17.21
C HIS A 56 6.82 1.54 16.02
N PHE A 57 6.91 0.21 15.97
CA PHE A 57 6.28 -0.59 14.94
C PHE A 57 4.75 -0.40 14.88
N ASN A 58 4.08 -0.39 16.03
CA ASN A 58 2.63 -0.18 16.09
C ASN A 58 2.22 1.23 15.66
N THR A 59 3.07 2.24 15.91
CA THR A 59 2.82 3.62 15.48
C THR A 59 3.04 3.79 13.97
N LEU A 60 4.11 3.21 13.43
CA LEU A 60 4.45 3.30 12.01
C LEU A 60 3.51 2.50 11.11
N PHE A 61 3.03 1.35 11.60
CA PHE A 61 2.14 0.45 10.85
C PHE A 61 0.84 0.16 11.62
N PRO A 62 -0.03 1.17 11.83
CA PRO A 62 -1.17 1.07 12.74
C PRO A 62 -2.26 0.07 12.33
N HIS A 63 -2.32 -0.30 11.05
CA HIS A 63 -3.27 -1.29 10.54
C HIS A 63 -2.61 -2.66 10.40
N ALA A 64 -1.44 -2.72 9.76
CA ALA A 64 -0.76 -3.97 9.48
C ALA A 64 -0.14 -4.63 10.72
N SER A 65 0.24 -3.85 11.74
CA SER A 65 0.68 -4.40 13.04
C SER A 65 -0.40 -5.18 13.77
N ARG A 66 -1.68 -5.01 13.41
CA ARG A 66 -2.80 -5.71 14.06
C ARG A 66 -2.85 -7.20 13.74
N PHE A 67 -2.33 -7.60 12.59
CA PHE A 67 -2.27 -9.00 12.16
C PHE A 67 -0.83 -9.52 12.00
N GLY A 68 0.17 -8.67 12.19
CA GLY A 68 1.54 -8.98 11.81
C GLY A 68 2.60 -8.53 12.79
N SER A 69 3.72 -9.24 12.75
CA SER A 69 4.94 -8.90 13.50
C SER A 69 5.90 -8.09 12.64
N VAL A 70 6.93 -7.51 13.28
CA VAL A 70 8.05 -6.84 12.60
C VAL A 70 8.65 -7.74 11.51
N SER A 71 8.85 -9.04 11.80
CA SER A 71 9.41 -10.00 10.84
C SER A 71 8.49 -10.22 9.64
N LEU A 72 7.19 -10.34 9.89
CA LEU A 72 6.20 -10.55 8.83
C LEU A 72 6.12 -9.33 7.91
N LEU A 73 5.98 -8.12 8.45
CA LEU A 73 5.86 -6.92 7.62
C LEU A 73 7.18 -6.59 6.92
N ASN A 74 8.33 -6.91 7.51
CA ASN A 74 9.61 -6.87 6.81
C ASN A 74 9.64 -7.83 5.60
N THR A 75 8.94 -8.97 5.67
CA THR A 75 8.78 -9.89 4.54
C THR A 75 7.90 -9.27 3.45
N PHE A 76 6.78 -8.64 3.82
CA PHE A 76 5.92 -7.90 2.87
C PHE A 76 6.67 -6.76 2.19
N SER A 77 7.43 -5.98 2.94
CA SER A 77 8.31 -4.93 2.43
C SER A 77 9.24 -5.45 1.32
N ARG A 78 9.92 -6.60 1.57
CA ARG A 78 10.81 -7.21 0.59
C ARG A 78 10.06 -7.71 -0.63
N SER A 79 9.01 -8.50 -0.44
CA SER A 79 8.28 -9.13 -1.54
C SER A 79 7.58 -8.09 -2.43
N LEU A 80 7.06 -7.02 -1.83
CA LEU A 80 6.44 -5.92 -2.58
C LEU A 80 7.48 -5.09 -3.32
N LEU A 81 8.63 -4.79 -2.72
CA LEU A 81 9.69 -4.06 -3.43
C LEU A 81 10.24 -4.89 -4.61
N GLU A 82 10.48 -6.19 -4.40
CA GLU A 82 10.87 -7.12 -5.47
C GLU A 82 9.80 -7.23 -6.56
N GLY A 83 8.54 -7.35 -6.15
CA GLY A 83 7.39 -7.35 -7.05
C GLY A 83 7.27 -6.05 -7.83
N LEU A 84 7.56 -4.91 -7.21
CA LEU A 84 7.48 -3.58 -7.82
C LEU A 84 8.51 -3.45 -8.94
N VAL A 85 9.76 -3.87 -8.72
CA VAL A 85 10.86 -3.71 -9.69
C VAL A 85 10.98 -4.87 -10.68
N SER A 86 10.26 -5.98 -10.48
CA SER A 86 10.27 -7.12 -11.40
C SER A 86 9.75 -6.71 -12.78
N ARG A 87 10.42 -7.15 -13.87
CA ARG A 87 10.14 -6.72 -15.25
C ARG A 87 9.35 -7.72 -16.10
N ASN A 88 9.30 -8.98 -15.69
CA ASN A 88 8.83 -10.09 -16.55
C ASN A 88 7.62 -10.83 -15.97
N GLN A 89 7.20 -10.48 -14.75
CA GLN A 89 6.14 -11.19 -14.05
C GLN A 89 5.22 -10.19 -13.37
N TRP A 90 3.91 -10.38 -13.54
CA TRP A 90 2.88 -9.65 -12.81
C TRP A 90 2.54 -10.36 -11.51
N TYR A 91 2.31 -9.61 -10.45
CA TYR A 91 1.99 -10.14 -9.13
C TYR A 91 0.75 -9.48 -8.55
N SER A 92 -0.27 -10.28 -8.26
CA SER A 92 -1.47 -9.85 -7.55
C SER A 92 -1.21 -9.82 -6.05
N MET A 93 -1.64 -8.72 -5.44
CA MET A 93 -1.64 -8.50 -4.00
C MET A 93 -3.02 -8.85 -3.42
N ASN A 94 -3.03 -9.40 -2.20
CA ASN A 94 -4.26 -9.59 -1.41
C ASN A 94 -4.43 -8.47 -0.38
N ALA A 95 -5.49 -8.54 0.42
CA ALA A 95 -5.81 -7.57 1.45
C ALA A 95 -4.68 -7.34 2.47
N TYR A 96 -3.89 -8.36 2.84
CA TYR A 96 -2.77 -8.19 3.79
C TYR A 96 -1.67 -7.31 3.19
N HIS A 97 -1.28 -7.60 1.95
CA HIS A 97 -0.30 -6.81 1.20
C HIS A 97 -0.78 -5.36 1.03
N MET A 98 -2.04 -5.17 0.64
CA MET A 98 -2.62 -3.84 0.46
C MET A 98 -2.72 -3.06 1.76
N THR A 99 -2.97 -3.72 2.90
CA THR A 99 -3.02 -3.05 4.21
C THR A 99 -1.64 -2.57 4.64
N TYR A 100 -0.61 -3.40 4.46
CA TYR A 100 0.77 -2.99 4.71
C TYR A 100 1.19 -1.84 3.78
N LEU A 101 0.89 -1.95 2.49
CA LEU A 101 1.21 -0.89 1.53
C LEU A 101 0.48 0.42 1.86
N PHE A 102 -0.76 0.35 2.32
CA PHE A 102 -1.51 1.52 2.79
C PHE A 102 -0.78 2.23 3.94
N ASP A 103 -0.36 1.50 4.98
CA ASP A 103 0.38 2.10 6.10
C ASP A 103 1.70 2.74 5.65
N SER A 104 2.44 2.05 4.78
CA SER A 104 3.71 2.53 4.20
C SER A 104 3.53 3.86 3.45
N LEU A 105 2.54 3.90 2.55
CA LEU A 105 2.25 5.10 1.77
C LEU A 105 1.71 6.24 2.63
N HIS A 106 0.85 5.92 3.60
CA HIS A 106 0.30 6.92 4.53
C HIS A 106 1.43 7.55 5.35
N GLY A 107 2.39 6.77 5.83
CA GLY A 107 3.55 7.30 6.56
C GLY A 107 4.38 8.26 5.71
N THR A 108 4.65 7.92 4.45
CA THR A 108 5.36 8.81 3.51
C THR A 108 4.55 10.07 3.20
N TYR A 109 3.24 9.94 3.02
CA TYR A 109 2.32 11.06 2.82
C TYR A 109 2.30 12.01 4.03
N GLU A 110 2.21 11.48 5.25
CA GLU A 110 2.21 12.29 6.45
C GLU A 110 3.54 13.03 6.60
N GLU A 111 4.67 12.34 6.46
CA GLU A 111 6.00 12.96 6.47
C GLU A 111 6.08 14.11 5.47
N TYR A 112 5.72 13.86 4.21
CA TYR A 112 5.69 14.88 3.16
C TYR A 112 4.80 16.07 3.49
N SER A 113 3.64 15.81 4.11
CA SER A 113 2.67 16.84 4.44
C SER A 113 3.18 17.82 5.51
N TYR A 114 4.07 17.37 6.40
CA TYR A 114 4.70 18.22 7.41
C TYR A 114 5.94 18.99 6.92
N LEU A 115 6.49 18.63 5.75
CA LEU A 115 7.64 19.32 5.15
C LEU A 115 7.30 20.72 4.63
N GLU A 116 8.29 21.61 4.63
CA GLU A 116 8.20 22.90 3.96
C GLU A 116 8.32 22.75 2.43
N THR A 117 7.95 23.81 1.69
CA THR A 117 7.85 23.75 0.22
C THR A 117 9.15 23.31 -0.48
N GLU A 118 10.31 23.75 -0.01
CA GLU A 118 11.59 23.36 -0.63
C GLU A 118 11.97 21.91 -0.31
N GLU A 119 11.74 21.46 0.92
CA GLU A 119 11.97 20.06 1.32
C GLU A 119 11.03 19.10 0.55
N ARG A 120 9.79 19.52 0.31
CA ARG A 120 8.85 18.80 -0.55
C ARG A 120 9.36 18.65 -1.99
N LYS A 121 10.00 19.69 -2.54
CA LYS A 121 10.62 19.63 -3.88
C LYS A 121 11.84 18.71 -3.91
N GLU A 122 12.57 18.60 -2.81
CA GLU A 122 13.67 17.64 -2.69
C GLU A 122 13.14 16.19 -2.63
N MET A 123 12.08 15.96 -1.85
CA MET A 123 11.49 14.63 -1.67
C MET A 123 10.78 14.13 -2.95
N PHE A 124 9.91 14.95 -3.53
CA PHE A 124 9.19 14.67 -4.79
C PHE A 124 9.32 15.87 -5.74
N PRO A 125 10.39 15.91 -6.56
CA PRO A 125 10.64 17.03 -7.47
C PRO A 125 9.50 17.27 -8.46
N ASP A 126 8.85 16.21 -8.93
CA ASP A 126 7.77 16.32 -9.92
C ASP A 126 6.56 17.10 -9.39
N LEU A 127 6.31 17.07 -8.07
CA LEU A 127 5.23 17.79 -7.42
C LEU A 127 5.49 19.30 -7.28
N GLN A 128 6.72 19.78 -7.47
CA GLN A 128 7.07 21.19 -7.33
C GLN A 128 6.64 21.83 -5.98
N GLY A 129 6.48 21.03 -4.94
CA GLY A 129 6.05 21.45 -3.60
C GLY A 129 4.54 21.37 -3.33
N GLU A 130 3.74 20.92 -4.29
CA GLU A 130 2.30 20.72 -4.14
C GLU A 130 1.96 19.61 -3.14
N ILE A 131 0.86 19.75 -2.41
CA ILE A 131 0.37 18.73 -1.47
C ILE A 131 -0.03 17.45 -2.20
N ILE A 132 0.24 16.28 -1.62
CA ILE A 132 -0.25 15.00 -2.12
C ILE A 132 -1.74 14.85 -1.79
N ASP A 133 -2.57 14.62 -2.80
CA ASP A 133 -3.96 14.18 -2.63
C ASP A 133 -3.98 12.65 -2.46
N PHE A 134 -3.85 12.21 -1.21
CA PHE A 134 -3.76 10.79 -0.89
C PHE A 134 -5.06 10.04 -1.18
N ASP A 135 -6.22 10.67 -0.98
CA ASP A 135 -7.51 10.08 -1.29
C ASP A 135 -7.65 9.85 -2.80
N HIS A 136 -7.24 10.82 -3.62
CA HIS A 136 -7.17 10.64 -5.07
C HIS A 136 -6.23 9.49 -5.45
N PHE A 137 -5.06 9.38 -4.82
CA PHE A 137 -4.14 8.27 -5.08
C PHE A 137 -4.80 6.91 -4.81
N LEU A 138 -5.46 6.75 -3.66
CA LEU A 138 -6.15 5.52 -3.29
C LEU A 138 -7.26 5.18 -4.29
N ASP A 139 -8.10 6.15 -4.66
CA ASP A 139 -9.21 5.94 -5.60
C ASP A 139 -8.73 5.50 -7.00
N ASN A 140 -7.55 5.94 -7.42
CA ASN A 140 -6.99 5.61 -8.72
C ASN A 140 -6.26 4.27 -8.75
N TYR A 141 -5.53 3.91 -7.69
CA TYR A 141 -4.59 2.79 -7.73
C TYR A 141 -5.00 1.61 -6.85
N PHE A 142 -5.76 1.81 -5.76
CA PHE A 142 -6.22 0.71 -4.91
C PHE A 142 -7.52 0.10 -5.46
N PHE A 143 -7.66 -1.23 -5.34
CA PHE A 143 -8.93 -1.92 -5.65
C PHE A 143 -10.03 -1.62 -4.62
N GLY A 144 -9.63 -1.20 -3.42
CA GLY A 144 -10.50 -0.73 -2.34
C GLY A 144 -9.75 -0.69 -1.01
N THR A 145 -10.32 0.02 -0.03
CA THR A 145 -9.77 0.19 1.32
C THR A 145 -10.61 -0.53 2.38
N ALA A 146 -11.34 -1.57 1.98
CA ALA A 146 -12.24 -2.31 2.87
C ALA A 146 -11.52 -2.97 4.07
N PHE A 147 -10.20 -3.14 4.00
CA PHE A 147 -9.38 -3.59 5.11
C PHE A 147 -9.36 -2.61 6.30
N LEU A 148 -9.75 -1.35 6.10
CA LEU A 148 -9.94 -0.36 7.17
C LEU A 148 -11.29 -0.48 7.89
N MET A 149 -12.17 -1.38 7.44
CA MET A 149 -13.52 -1.51 7.98
C MET A 149 -13.51 -2.07 9.41
N ASN A 150 -14.47 -1.59 10.20
CA ASN A 150 -14.74 -2.17 11.50
C ASN A 150 -15.21 -3.64 11.39
N ALA A 151 -14.65 -4.52 12.23
CA ALA A 151 -14.91 -5.96 12.21
C ALA A 151 -16.37 -6.33 12.51
N GLU A 152 -16.99 -5.66 13.48
CA GLU A 152 -18.40 -5.89 13.81
C GLU A 152 -19.29 -5.54 12.61
N ARG A 153 -19.03 -4.39 11.98
CA ARG A 153 -19.75 -3.99 10.76
C ARG A 153 -19.57 -5.02 9.65
N TYR A 154 -18.34 -5.45 9.37
CA TYR A 154 -18.07 -6.43 8.31
C TYR A 154 -18.71 -7.80 8.59
N ASN A 155 -18.67 -8.26 9.84
CA ASN A 155 -19.21 -9.56 10.23
C ASN A 155 -20.75 -9.59 10.21
N ASN A 156 -21.39 -8.44 10.45
CA ASN A 156 -22.85 -8.31 10.43
C ASN A 156 -23.44 -8.10 9.01
N MET A 157 -22.61 -7.90 7.98
CA MET A 157 -23.09 -7.82 6.60
C MET A 157 -23.49 -9.19 6.05
N SER A 158 -24.60 -9.22 5.33
CA SER A 158 -25.03 -10.36 4.49
C SER A 158 -24.06 -10.61 3.33
N ALA A 159 -24.13 -11.81 2.74
CA ALA A 159 -23.32 -12.14 1.57
C ALA A 159 -23.66 -11.24 0.37
N GLU A 160 -24.93 -10.88 0.22
CA GLU A 160 -25.44 -10.01 -0.83
C GLU A 160 -24.88 -8.59 -0.70
N GLU A 161 -24.85 -8.02 0.51
CA GLU A 161 -24.26 -6.71 0.78
C GLU A 161 -22.76 -6.70 0.49
N LYS A 162 -22.03 -7.73 0.93
CA LYS A 162 -20.58 -7.85 0.65
C LYS A 162 -20.31 -7.92 -0.85
N LYS A 163 -21.13 -8.66 -1.60
CA LYS A 163 -21.03 -8.74 -3.06
C LYS A 163 -21.34 -7.40 -3.73
N HIS A 164 -22.38 -6.68 -3.26
CA HIS A 164 -22.75 -5.37 -3.79
C HIS A 164 -21.64 -4.33 -3.59
N LEU A 165 -20.98 -4.36 -2.43
CA LEU A 165 -19.85 -3.51 -2.08
C LEU A 165 -18.50 -3.97 -2.66
N LYS A 166 -18.49 -5.02 -3.50
CA LYS A 166 -17.28 -5.61 -4.12
C LYS A 166 -16.23 -6.05 -3.08
N LEU A 167 -16.68 -6.53 -1.92
CA LEU A 167 -15.83 -7.07 -0.86
C LEU A 167 -15.46 -8.53 -1.16
N THR A 168 -14.74 -8.73 -2.26
CA THR A 168 -14.50 -10.07 -2.85
C THR A 168 -13.11 -10.64 -2.60
N ASP A 169 -12.19 -9.89 -1.98
CA ASP A 169 -10.87 -10.40 -1.63
C ASP A 169 -10.99 -11.48 -0.54
N PRO A 170 -10.52 -12.73 -0.78
CA PRO A 170 -10.63 -13.82 0.18
C PRO A 170 -9.94 -13.54 1.52
N CYS A 171 -8.85 -12.76 1.51
CA CYS A 171 -8.07 -12.43 2.70
C CYS A 171 -8.69 -11.29 3.52
N LEU A 172 -9.74 -10.63 3.00
CA LEU A 172 -10.35 -9.46 3.64
C LEU A 172 -10.92 -9.79 5.03
N PHE A 173 -11.54 -10.97 5.18
CA PHE A 173 -12.04 -11.43 6.48
C PHE A 173 -10.90 -11.53 7.50
N GLY A 174 -9.75 -12.09 7.08
CA GLY A 174 -8.58 -12.26 7.94
C GLY A 174 -8.01 -10.94 8.41
N VAL A 175 -7.78 -10.00 7.48
CA VAL A 175 -7.30 -8.65 7.82
C VAL A 175 -8.24 -7.93 8.77
N VAL A 176 -9.54 -7.89 8.45
CA VAL A 176 -10.55 -7.17 9.25
C VAL A 176 -10.67 -7.76 10.66
N ASN A 177 -10.58 -9.10 10.78
CA ASN A 177 -10.61 -9.80 12.07
C ASN A 177 -9.23 -10.02 12.70
N ARG A 178 -8.18 -9.37 12.16
CA ARG A 178 -6.83 -9.35 12.73
C ARG A 178 -6.19 -10.75 12.83
N LEU A 179 -6.51 -11.62 11.89
CA LEU A 179 -5.92 -12.96 11.78
C LEU A 179 -4.54 -12.87 11.14
N ILE A 180 -3.58 -13.64 11.66
CA ILE A 180 -2.24 -13.72 11.08
C ILE A 180 -2.35 -14.47 9.74
N PRO A 181 -1.79 -13.94 8.64
CA PRO A 181 -1.82 -14.62 7.35
C PRO A 181 -1.07 -15.94 7.39
N ASP A 182 -1.56 -16.93 6.64
CA ASP A 182 -0.84 -18.16 6.42
C ASP A 182 0.28 -18.02 5.36
N GLY A 183 1.05 -19.09 5.16
CA GLY A 183 2.18 -19.10 4.23
C GLY A 183 1.80 -18.73 2.78
N GLU A 184 0.60 -19.08 2.30
CA GLU A 184 0.14 -18.71 0.97
C GLU A 184 -0.30 -17.26 0.91
N GLU A 185 -0.96 -16.78 1.96
CA GLU A 185 -1.42 -15.40 2.08
C GLU A 185 -0.27 -14.39 2.23
N THR A 186 0.89 -14.85 2.70
CA THR A 186 2.09 -14.00 2.79
C THR A 186 2.82 -13.75 1.47
N GLN A 187 2.47 -14.49 0.41
CA GLN A 187 3.14 -14.40 -0.87
C GLN A 187 2.29 -13.63 -1.88
N CYS A 188 2.94 -12.77 -2.67
CA CYS A 188 2.29 -12.20 -3.83
C CYS A 188 2.07 -13.30 -4.88
N LYS A 189 0.86 -13.38 -5.43
CA LYS A 189 0.49 -14.44 -6.38
C LYS A 189 0.88 -14.01 -7.80
N ALA A 190 1.67 -14.84 -8.48
CA ALA A 190 2.00 -14.60 -9.88
C ALA A 190 0.73 -14.63 -10.75
N SER A 191 0.50 -13.57 -11.52
CA SER A 191 -0.55 -13.52 -12.53
C SER A 191 -0.05 -14.14 -13.83
N SER A 192 -0.84 -15.05 -14.40
CA SER A 192 -0.63 -15.60 -15.75
C SER A 192 -1.09 -14.63 -16.85
N GLU A 193 -1.90 -13.64 -16.49
CA GLU A 193 -2.50 -12.68 -17.42
C GLU A 193 -1.78 -11.33 -17.34
N THR A 194 -1.75 -10.62 -18.47
CA THR A 194 -1.29 -9.24 -18.56
C THR A 194 -2.42 -8.29 -18.18
N PRO A 195 -2.38 -7.65 -16.98
CA PRO A 195 -3.54 -7.00 -16.37
C PRO A 195 -4.00 -5.72 -17.07
N TYR A 196 -3.15 -5.11 -17.89
CA TYR A 196 -3.40 -3.81 -18.54
C TYR A 196 -3.44 -3.90 -20.07
N SER A 197 -3.53 -5.11 -20.63
CA SER A 197 -3.71 -5.29 -22.07
C SER A 197 -5.09 -4.77 -22.48
N SER A 198 -5.08 -3.70 -23.28
CA SER A 198 -6.26 -3.20 -24.01
C SER A 198 -6.51 -4.03 -25.26
#